data_AF-A0A2V7U7S2-F1
#
_entry.id   AF-A0A2V7U7S2-F1
#
_cell.length_a   1.000
_cell.length_b   1.000
_cell.length_c   1.000
_cell.angle_alpha   90.00
_cell.angle_beta   90.00
_cell.angle_gamma   90.00
#
_symmetry.space_group_name_H-M   'P 1'
#
loop_
_entity.id
_entity.type
_entity.pdbx_description
1 polymer ?
#
loop_
_entity_poly.entity_id
_entity_poly.type
_entity_poly.pdbx_seq_one_letter_code
_entity_poly.pdbx_strand_id
1 'polypeptide(L)'
;MTRAIGVVALALLARTAGADGLTCDAAKIDPRSYALTTRAQARNLLEPRHSWWDSFDLGKYEDDLADLNEVSARLAERAREIDPSNLMAHAILARQYVVLGEPERAEASWSRALDGGGAVVWSATLYDVDARTYFFVAFDREALRVYRMDTLASGPVKRGFYGIPEFPAASNDRFYEAMAGCIDPARKPEAVVPWSQVREIKAGNWVLWFKLAQPISISSDRTGKAKELREIKVALHGRTGSLEVYKPVGQDDLALRGRGPAAYQDLVRRTLVKFVDPDKRIVLPPSKPGVGW
;
A
#
# COMPACT_ATOMS: atom_id res chain seq x y z
N MET A 1 29.19 61.09 7.56
CA MET A 1 29.41 59.63 7.43
C MET A 1 28.21 58.92 8.03
N THR A 2 27.25 58.49 7.21
CA THR A 2 26.20 57.51 7.59
C THR A 2 25.34 57.22 6.37
N ARG A 3 25.66 56.14 5.64
CA ARG A 3 24.75 55.51 4.67
C ARG A 3 24.20 54.25 5.34
N ALA A 4 22.90 54.25 5.58
CA ALA A 4 22.16 53.13 6.11
C ALA A 4 22.12 52.00 5.07
N ILE A 5 22.51 50.80 5.52
CA ILE A 5 22.47 49.56 4.76
C ILE A 5 21.00 49.12 4.71
N GLY A 6 20.43 49.09 3.50
CA GLY A 6 19.11 48.52 3.26
C GLY A 6 19.16 47.00 3.39
N VAL A 7 18.49 46.46 4.41
CA VAL A 7 18.24 45.03 4.53
C VAL A 7 17.03 44.70 3.66
N VAL A 8 17.28 44.05 2.52
CA VAL A 8 16.24 43.40 1.72
C VAL A 8 15.86 42.12 2.46
N ALA A 9 14.73 42.14 3.15
CA ALA A 9 14.14 40.94 3.72
C ALA A 9 13.56 40.09 2.58
N LEU A 10 14.25 38.99 2.25
CA LEU A 10 13.69 37.92 1.44
C LEU A 10 12.61 37.23 2.29
N ALA A 11 11.35 37.57 2.06
CA ALA A 11 10.24 36.80 2.60
C ALA A 11 10.21 35.44 1.88
N LEU A 12 10.76 34.40 2.52
CA LEU A 12 10.42 33.03 2.19
C LEU A 12 8.92 32.87 2.43
N LEU A 13 8.15 32.80 1.35
CA LEU A 13 6.80 32.23 1.38
C LEU A 13 6.94 30.76 1.77
N ALA A 14 6.92 30.50 3.07
CA ALA A 14 6.51 29.21 3.59
C ALA A 14 5.11 28.96 3.01
N ARG A 15 4.99 28.00 2.09
CA ARG A 15 3.69 27.40 1.76
C ARG A 15 3.18 26.78 3.04
N THR A 16 2.38 27.53 3.78
CA THR A 16 1.59 27.01 4.89
C THR A 16 0.70 25.90 4.34
N ALA A 17 0.92 24.67 4.82
CA ALA A 17 0.06 23.53 4.58
C ALA A 17 -1.39 23.92 4.89
N GLY A 18 -2.24 23.86 3.88
CA GLY A 18 -3.61 24.35 3.96
C GLY A 18 -4.26 24.30 2.59
N ALA A 19 -4.35 23.10 2.02
CA ALA A 19 -5.12 22.88 0.79
C ALA A 19 -5.83 21.53 0.90
N ASP A 20 -7.01 21.56 1.55
CA ASP A 20 -8.16 20.64 1.46
C ASP A 20 -8.76 20.17 2.81
N GLY A 21 -8.23 20.57 3.96
CA GLY A 21 -8.87 20.29 5.27
C GLY A 21 -8.96 18.80 5.62
N LEU A 22 -8.18 17.94 4.95
CA LEU A 22 -8.14 16.51 5.22
C LEU A 22 -7.60 16.25 6.63
N THR A 23 -8.09 15.19 7.28
CA THR A 23 -7.65 14.84 8.64
C THR A 23 -7.67 13.34 8.90
N CYS A 24 -6.79 12.93 9.82
CA CYS A 24 -6.79 11.61 10.46
C CYS A 24 -7.42 11.65 11.86
N ASP A 25 -7.84 12.82 12.35
CA ASP A 25 -8.39 12.99 13.69
C ASP A 25 -9.82 12.42 13.74
N ALA A 26 -9.98 11.26 14.35
CA ALA A 26 -11.26 10.57 14.48
C ALA A 26 -12.36 11.45 15.11
N ALA A 27 -12.00 12.41 15.97
CA ALA A 27 -12.96 13.32 16.58
C ALA A 27 -13.50 14.40 15.61
N LYS A 28 -12.83 14.59 14.47
CA LYS A 28 -13.19 15.56 13.44
C LYS A 28 -13.82 14.92 12.19
N ILE A 29 -13.84 13.59 12.11
CA ILE A 29 -14.42 12.84 11.00
C ILE A 29 -15.86 12.44 11.33
N ASP A 30 -16.77 12.48 10.36
CA ASP A 30 -18.13 11.94 10.54
C ASP A 30 -18.03 10.47 11.01
N PRO A 31 -18.64 10.09 12.16
CA PRO A 31 -18.48 8.76 12.72
C PRO A 31 -18.86 7.61 11.76
N ARG A 32 -19.78 7.83 10.82
CA ARG A 32 -20.15 6.85 9.80
C ARG A 32 -19.06 6.71 8.75
N SER A 33 -18.48 7.83 8.29
CA SER A 33 -17.32 7.81 7.38
C SER A 33 -16.12 7.11 8.03
N TYR A 34 -15.83 7.46 9.29
CA TYR A 34 -14.78 6.82 10.06
C TYR A 34 -14.98 5.30 10.21
N ALA A 35 -16.20 4.86 10.54
CA ALA A 35 -16.53 3.44 10.66
C ALA A 35 -16.36 2.68 9.33
N LEU A 36 -16.67 3.31 8.20
CA LEU A 36 -16.50 2.74 6.86
C LEU A 36 -15.03 2.56 6.46
N THR A 37 -14.13 3.43 6.92
CA THR A 37 -12.69 3.34 6.65
C THR A 37 -11.92 2.49 7.66
N THR A 38 -12.55 2.12 8.77
CA THR A 38 -11.93 1.29 9.83
C THR A 38 -12.66 -0.04 10.00
N ARG A 39 -13.70 -0.09 10.83
CA ARG A 39 -14.39 -1.33 11.24
C ARG A 39 -15.06 -2.06 10.08
N ALA A 40 -15.59 -1.34 9.08
CA ALA A 40 -16.15 -1.97 7.91
C ALA A 40 -15.08 -2.61 7.03
N GLN A 41 -13.92 -1.95 6.85
CA GLN A 41 -12.76 -2.56 6.19
C GLN A 41 -12.26 -3.79 6.94
N ALA A 42 -12.26 -3.73 8.28
CA ALA A 42 -11.89 -4.85 9.13
C ALA A 42 -12.82 -6.05 8.94
N ARG A 43 -14.13 -5.82 8.98
CA ARG A 43 -15.14 -6.87 8.75
C ARG A 43 -15.02 -7.44 7.34
N ASN A 44 -14.89 -6.58 6.32
CA ASN A 44 -14.65 -7.00 4.95
C ASN A 44 -13.42 -7.93 4.80
N LEU A 45 -12.36 -7.69 5.59
CA LEU A 45 -11.15 -8.51 5.59
C LEU A 45 -11.29 -9.81 6.40
N LEU A 46 -12.04 -9.77 7.51
CA LEU A 46 -12.11 -10.87 8.49
C LEU A 46 -13.30 -11.80 8.28
N GLU A 47 -14.33 -11.38 7.57
CA GLU A 47 -15.51 -12.19 7.31
C GLU A 47 -15.14 -13.38 6.41
N PRO A 48 -15.51 -14.62 6.80
CA PRO A 48 -15.37 -15.77 5.94
C PRO A 48 -16.17 -15.55 4.65
N ARG A 49 -15.50 -15.63 3.50
CA ARG A 49 -16.11 -15.44 2.18
C ARG A 49 -16.64 -16.73 1.55
N HIS A 50 -16.33 -17.86 2.19
CA HIS A 50 -16.72 -19.18 1.73
C HIS A 50 -17.42 -19.95 2.83
N SER A 51 -18.42 -20.72 2.42
CA SER A 51 -18.94 -21.84 3.18
C SER A 51 -18.03 -23.06 3.00
N TRP A 52 -18.23 -24.11 3.81
CA TRP A 52 -17.54 -25.40 3.60
C TRP A 52 -17.67 -25.85 2.13
N TRP A 53 -18.87 -25.72 1.55
CA TRP A 53 -19.23 -26.30 0.25
C TRP A 53 -18.41 -25.74 -0.92
N ASP A 54 -17.84 -24.55 -0.76
CA ASP A 54 -17.00 -23.87 -1.77
C ASP A 54 -15.57 -24.45 -1.80
N SER A 55 -15.29 -25.52 -1.05
CA SER A 55 -13.99 -26.21 -1.03
C SER A 55 -13.53 -26.75 -2.40
N PHE A 56 -14.46 -26.94 -3.35
CA PHE A 56 -14.19 -27.57 -4.65
C PHE A 56 -14.02 -26.59 -5.83
N ASP A 57 -14.21 -25.30 -5.62
CA ASP A 57 -13.97 -24.29 -6.64
C ASP A 57 -12.48 -23.91 -6.69
N LEU A 58 -11.88 -24.00 -7.89
CA LEU A 58 -10.47 -23.69 -8.14
C LEU A 58 -10.22 -22.19 -8.36
N GLY A 59 -11.24 -21.42 -8.79
CA GLY A 59 -11.17 -19.98 -9.03
C GLY A 59 -11.48 -19.12 -7.79
N LYS A 60 -12.09 -19.73 -6.78
CA LYS A 60 -12.64 -19.05 -5.58
C LYS A 60 -11.72 -18.06 -4.89
N TYR A 61 -10.41 -18.32 -4.84
CA TYR A 61 -9.46 -17.42 -4.17
C TYR A 61 -9.20 -16.14 -4.96
N GLU A 62 -9.29 -16.19 -6.30
CA GLU A 62 -9.21 -15.01 -7.15
C GLU A 62 -10.51 -14.20 -7.04
N ASP A 63 -11.67 -14.87 -7.07
CA ASP A 63 -12.98 -14.23 -6.93
C ASP A 63 -13.16 -13.57 -5.56
N ASP A 64 -12.72 -14.23 -4.48
CA ASP A 64 -12.69 -13.68 -3.13
C ASP A 64 -11.85 -12.41 -3.04
N LEU A 65 -10.67 -12.43 -3.66
CA LEU A 65 -9.79 -11.26 -3.69
C LEU A 65 -10.40 -10.15 -4.52
N ALA A 66 -11.06 -10.46 -5.64
CA ALA A 66 -11.77 -9.48 -6.45
C ALA A 66 -12.90 -8.81 -5.65
N ASP A 67 -13.80 -9.61 -5.04
CA ASP A 67 -14.90 -9.07 -4.21
C ASP A 67 -14.37 -8.28 -3.01
N LEU A 68 -13.32 -8.76 -2.33
CA LEU A 68 -12.69 -8.06 -1.22
C LEU A 68 -12.22 -6.66 -1.63
N ASN A 69 -11.55 -6.55 -2.78
CA ASN A 69 -11.03 -5.29 -3.27
C ASN A 69 -12.15 -4.35 -3.75
N GLU A 70 -13.17 -4.87 -4.43
CA GLU A 70 -14.33 -4.09 -4.87
C GLU A 70 -15.15 -3.56 -3.68
N VAL A 71 -15.42 -4.39 -2.67
CA VAL A 71 -16.10 -3.94 -1.44
C VAL A 71 -15.24 -2.91 -0.71
N SER A 72 -13.92 -3.13 -0.61
CA SER A 72 -13.01 -2.16 0.02
C SER A 72 -13.07 -0.78 -0.65
N ALA A 73 -13.06 -0.75 -1.99
CA ALA A 73 -13.21 0.48 -2.77
C ALA A 73 -14.58 1.14 -2.54
N ARG A 74 -15.70 0.40 -2.64
CA ARG A 74 -17.05 0.94 -2.42
C ARG A 74 -17.25 1.53 -1.03
N LEU A 75 -16.72 0.87 0.01
CA LEU A 75 -16.76 1.39 1.38
C LEU A 75 -16.01 2.72 1.50
N ALA A 76 -14.84 2.84 0.87
CA ALA A 76 -14.04 4.06 0.90
C ALA A 76 -14.64 5.19 0.03
N GLU A 77 -15.24 4.86 -1.11
CA GLU A 77 -16.03 5.81 -1.92
C GLU A 77 -17.16 6.39 -1.08
N ARG A 78 -17.92 5.52 -0.40
CA ARG A 78 -19.03 5.95 0.45
C ARG A 78 -18.56 6.77 1.65
N ALA A 79 -17.44 6.42 2.26
CA ALA A 79 -16.84 7.20 3.33
C ALA A 79 -16.48 8.62 2.87
N ARG A 80 -15.86 8.74 1.69
CA ARG A 80 -15.52 10.03 1.07
C ARG A 80 -16.74 10.86 0.72
N GLU A 81 -17.83 10.25 0.27
CA GLU A 81 -19.10 10.95 -0.01
C GLU A 81 -19.73 11.53 1.26
N ILE A 82 -19.68 10.78 2.36
CA ILE A 82 -20.21 11.22 3.66
C ILE A 82 -19.33 12.34 4.23
N ASP A 83 -18.01 12.16 4.16
CA ASP A 83 -17.04 13.12 4.68
C ASP A 83 -15.82 13.21 3.76
N PRO A 84 -15.77 14.24 2.89
CA PRO A 84 -14.64 14.47 2.00
C PRO A 84 -13.33 14.78 2.71
N SER A 85 -13.37 15.17 3.99
CA SER A 85 -12.19 15.48 4.82
C SER A 85 -11.53 14.23 5.41
N ASN A 86 -12.19 13.07 5.37
CA ASN A 86 -11.62 11.84 5.87
C ASN A 86 -10.43 11.39 5.01
N LEU A 87 -9.21 11.60 5.51
CA LEU A 87 -7.97 11.27 4.79
C LEU A 87 -7.89 9.77 4.47
N MET A 88 -8.39 8.92 5.37
CA MET A 88 -8.32 7.47 5.23
C MET A 88 -9.07 6.98 3.99
N ALA A 89 -10.19 7.63 3.64
CA ALA A 89 -10.96 7.28 2.46
C ALA A 89 -10.11 7.49 1.19
N HIS A 90 -9.40 8.62 1.09
CA HIS A 90 -8.52 8.91 -0.05
C HIS A 90 -7.33 7.93 -0.10
N ALA A 91 -6.70 7.62 1.04
CA ALA A 91 -5.60 6.67 1.08
C ALA A 91 -6.01 5.24 0.70
N ILE A 92 -7.19 4.77 1.13
CA ILE A 92 -7.73 3.47 0.68
C ILE A 92 -8.00 3.50 -0.83
N LEU A 93 -8.62 4.55 -1.36
CA LEU A 93 -8.91 4.66 -2.80
C LEU A 93 -7.65 4.75 -3.66
N ALA A 94 -6.62 5.44 -3.17
CA ALA A 94 -5.30 5.51 -3.81
C ALA A 94 -4.71 4.10 -4.00
N ARG A 95 -4.84 3.22 -3.00
CA ARG A 95 -4.45 1.81 -3.11
C ARG A 95 -5.41 1.04 -4.01
N GLN A 96 -6.71 1.05 -3.70
CA GLN A 96 -7.64 0.10 -4.28
C GLN A 96 -7.87 0.31 -5.77
N TYR A 97 -7.89 1.55 -6.26
CA TYR A 97 -7.99 1.77 -7.69
C TYR A 97 -6.77 1.23 -8.45
N VAL A 98 -5.56 1.26 -7.87
CA VAL A 98 -4.39 0.61 -8.48
C VAL A 98 -4.56 -0.91 -8.47
N VAL A 99 -5.05 -1.50 -7.37
CA VAL A 99 -5.30 -2.94 -7.25
C VAL A 99 -6.34 -3.43 -8.27
N LEU A 100 -7.40 -2.64 -8.48
CA LEU A 100 -8.47 -2.91 -9.45
C LEU A 100 -8.02 -2.67 -10.89
N GLY A 101 -6.84 -2.06 -11.10
CA GLY A 101 -6.28 -1.84 -12.43
C GLY A 101 -6.76 -0.55 -13.11
N GLU A 102 -7.14 0.44 -12.30
CA GLU A 102 -7.72 1.74 -12.65
C GLU A 102 -6.81 2.90 -12.17
N PRO A 103 -5.54 2.96 -12.61
CA PRO A 103 -4.56 3.93 -12.10
C PRO A 103 -5.00 5.38 -12.30
N GLU A 104 -5.77 5.68 -13.36
CA GLU A 104 -6.27 7.02 -13.65
C GLU A 104 -7.22 7.52 -12.55
N ARG A 105 -8.07 6.63 -12.00
CA ARG A 105 -8.94 6.95 -10.85
C ARG A 105 -8.13 7.08 -9.55
N ALA A 106 -7.00 6.39 -9.46
CA ALA A 106 -6.13 6.43 -8.29
C ALA A 106 -5.42 7.78 -8.13
N GLU A 107 -5.08 8.47 -9.22
CA GLU A 107 -4.16 9.62 -9.17
C GLU A 107 -4.61 10.74 -8.24
N ALA A 108 -5.89 11.14 -8.33
CA ALA A 108 -6.43 12.20 -7.48
C ALA A 108 -6.38 11.80 -6.00
N SER A 109 -6.67 10.53 -5.70
CA SER A 109 -6.66 9.98 -4.35
C SER A 109 -5.24 9.89 -3.78
N TRP A 110 -4.26 9.53 -4.62
CA TRP A 110 -2.84 9.54 -4.27
C TRP A 110 -2.34 10.94 -3.92
N SER A 111 -2.62 11.94 -4.76
CA SER A 111 -2.27 13.33 -4.47
C SER A 111 -2.85 13.76 -3.12
N ARG A 112 -4.17 13.56 -2.92
CA ARG A 112 -4.85 13.96 -1.69
C ARG A 112 -4.32 13.27 -0.44
N ALA A 113 -4.14 11.96 -0.48
CA ALA A 113 -3.62 11.22 0.67
C ALA A 113 -2.23 11.72 1.10
N LEU A 114 -1.34 11.93 0.13
CA LEU A 114 0.03 12.36 0.39
C LEU A 114 0.16 13.86 0.72
N ASP A 115 -0.63 14.73 0.08
CA ASP A 115 -0.67 16.17 0.39
C ASP A 115 -1.32 16.44 1.76
N GLY A 116 -2.26 15.59 2.17
CA GLY A 116 -2.86 15.61 3.51
C GLY A 116 -1.93 15.08 4.61
N GLY A 117 -0.71 14.65 4.28
CA GLY A 117 0.27 14.12 5.24
C GLY A 117 0.05 12.67 5.65
N GLY A 118 -0.83 11.95 4.96
CA GLY A 118 -1.01 10.50 5.15
C GLY A 118 -0.07 9.68 4.27
N ALA A 119 -0.27 8.36 4.34
CA ALA A 119 0.45 7.38 3.53
C ALA A 119 -0.50 6.49 2.73
N VAL A 120 -0.01 5.88 1.65
CA VAL A 120 -0.72 4.77 0.99
C VAL A 120 -0.07 3.46 1.43
N VAL A 121 -0.84 2.59 2.07
CA VAL A 121 -0.31 1.44 2.84
C VAL A 121 -0.74 0.12 2.23
N TRP A 122 0.22 -0.78 2.03
CA TRP A 122 0.01 -2.16 1.63
C TRP A 122 0.40 -3.12 2.74
N SER A 123 -0.36 -4.19 2.91
CA SER A 123 0.21 -5.41 3.51
C SER A 123 1.13 -6.06 2.49
N ALA A 124 2.23 -6.65 2.96
CA ALA A 124 3.26 -7.20 2.11
C ALA A 124 3.96 -8.39 2.74
N THR A 125 4.48 -9.25 1.88
CA THR A 125 5.45 -10.29 2.25
C THR A 125 6.85 -9.88 1.82
N LEU A 126 7.81 -9.85 2.75
CA LEU A 126 9.23 -9.64 2.47
C LEU A 126 9.93 -11.00 2.55
N TYR A 127 9.94 -11.74 1.43
CA TYR A 127 10.48 -13.11 1.38
C TYR A 127 11.93 -13.23 1.85
N ASP A 128 12.72 -12.19 1.64
CA ASP A 128 14.11 -12.17 2.11
C ASP A 128 14.21 -12.10 3.64
N VAL A 129 13.25 -11.49 4.32
CA VAL A 129 13.25 -11.34 5.78
C VAL A 129 12.54 -12.52 6.42
N ASP A 130 11.26 -12.70 6.11
CA ASP A 130 10.45 -13.80 6.63
C ASP A 130 9.18 -13.99 5.79
N ALA A 131 9.13 -15.08 5.04
CA ALA A 131 7.99 -15.44 4.18
C ALA A 131 6.73 -15.87 4.96
N ARG A 132 6.82 -16.03 6.29
CA ARG A 132 5.72 -16.51 7.15
C ARG A 132 5.15 -15.42 8.06
N THR A 133 5.38 -14.17 7.73
CA THR A 133 4.79 -13.05 8.45
C THR A 133 4.39 -11.92 7.50
N TYR A 134 3.57 -11.01 7.99
CA TYR A 134 3.18 -9.81 7.26
C TYR A 134 3.97 -8.60 7.72
N PHE A 135 4.39 -7.82 6.75
CA PHE A 135 4.88 -6.47 6.93
C PHE A 135 3.85 -5.50 6.34
N PHE A 136 3.97 -4.24 6.72
CA PHE A 136 3.18 -3.16 6.14
C PHE A 136 4.11 -2.13 5.57
N VAL A 137 3.97 -1.88 4.27
CA VAL A 137 4.77 -0.89 3.56
C VAL A 137 3.90 0.34 3.35
N ALA A 138 4.33 1.45 3.92
CA ALA A 138 3.67 2.75 3.80
C ALA A 138 4.48 3.64 2.87
N PHE A 139 3.85 4.15 1.83
CA PHE A 139 4.42 5.16 0.95
C PHE A 139 3.84 6.51 1.35
N ASP A 140 4.65 7.38 1.94
CA ASP A 140 4.29 8.78 2.16
C ASP A 140 5.09 9.70 1.23
N ARG A 141 4.93 11.01 1.38
CA ARG A 141 5.61 12.00 0.54
C ARG A 141 7.14 11.96 0.69
N GLU A 142 7.64 11.54 1.84
CA GLU A 142 9.06 11.64 2.21
C GLU A 142 9.81 10.32 2.04
N ALA A 143 9.15 9.20 2.33
CA ALA A 143 9.80 7.91 2.46
C ALA A 143 8.89 6.71 2.11
N LEU A 144 9.57 5.61 1.80
CA LEU A 144 9.07 4.26 1.99
C LEU A 144 9.33 3.86 3.44
N ARG A 145 8.29 3.46 4.18
CA ARG A 145 8.40 2.95 5.54
C ARG A 145 7.96 1.50 5.62
N VAL A 146 8.68 0.70 6.39
CA VAL A 146 8.31 -0.70 6.66
C VAL A 146 7.95 -0.84 8.12
N TYR A 147 6.78 -1.41 8.40
CA TYR A 147 6.31 -1.72 9.74
C TYR A 147 6.16 -3.23 9.91
N ARG A 148 6.51 -3.71 11.11
CA ARG A 148 6.15 -5.05 11.56
C ARG A 148 4.68 -5.07 11.98
N MET A 149 4.03 -6.21 11.83
CA MET A 149 2.61 -6.34 12.17
C MET A 149 2.38 -6.15 13.67
N ASP A 150 3.24 -6.67 14.53
CA ASP A 150 3.17 -6.47 16.00
C ASP A 150 3.16 -4.99 16.41
N THR A 151 3.89 -4.16 15.66
CA THR A 151 4.05 -2.73 15.91
C THR A 151 2.76 -1.99 15.56
N LEU A 152 2.14 -2.30 14.42
CA LEU A 152 0.85 -1.72 14.04
C LEU A 152 -0.33 -2.34 14.83
N ALA A 153 -0.24 -3.60 15.23
CA ALA A 153 -1.25 -4.23 16.07
C ALA A 153 -1.17 -3.75 17.53
N SER A 154 -0.04 -3.13 17.91
CA SER A 154 0.29 -2.73 19.29
C SER A 154 0.27 -3.92 20.26
N GLY A 155 0.88 -5.03 19.85
CA GLY A 155 0.95 -6.23 20.67
C GLY A 155 1.44 -7.45 19.88
N PRO A 156 1.61 -8.60 20.57
CA PRO A 156 2.01 -9.84 19.91
C PRO A 156 0.99 -10.25 18.86
N VAL A 157 1.50 -10.74 17.72
CA VAL A 157 0.67 -11.22 16.61
C VAL A 157 0.20 -12.64 16.90
N LYS A 158 -1.12 -12.83 17.00
CA LYS A 158 -1.71 -14.16 17.06
C LYS A 158 -1.44 -14.87 15.73
N ARG A 159 -1.10 -16.16 15.78
CA ARG A 159 -0.81 -16.96 14.59
C ARG A 159 -1.71 -18.18 14.60
N GLY A 160 -2.38 -18.41 13.49
CA GLY A 160 -3.30 -19.52 13.29
C GLY A 160 -2.60 -20.76 12.74
N PHE A 161 -3.35 -21.55 11.97
CA PHE A 161 -2.86 -22.75 11.29
C PHE A 161 -1.64 -22.44 10.40
N TYR A 162 -0.66 -23.35 10.37
CA TYR A 162 0.67 -23.17 9.73
C TYR A 162 1.51 -21.98 10.21
N GLY A 163 1.14 -21.32 11.31
CA GLY A 163 1.85 -20.16 11.84
C GLY A 163 1.61 -18.87 11.04
N ILE A 164 0.56 -18.84 10.21
CA ILE A 164 0.14 -17.66 9.46
C ILE A 164 -0.37 -16.61 10.46
N PRO A 165 0.12 -15.37 10.41
CA PRO A 165 -0.37 -14.30 11.28
C PRO A 165 -1.84 -13.99 11.02
N GLU A 166 -2.63 -13.90 12.10
CA GLU A 166 -4.01 -13.46 12.06
C GLU A 166 -4.08 -11.94 12.11
N PHE A 167 -4.92 -11.34 11.27
CA PHE A 167 -5.24 -9.92 11.39
C PHE A 167 -5.88 -9.61 12.75
N PRO A 168 -5.62 -8.43 13.35
CA PRO A 168 -6.25 -8.04 14.60
C PRO A 168 -7.78 -8.02 14.48
N ALA A 169 -8.47 -8.17 15.61
CA ALA A 169 -9.93 -8.10 15.63
C ALA A 169 -10.44 -6.74 15.11
N ALA A 170 -11.67 -6.72 14.56
CA ALA A 170 -12.28 -5.51 14.00
C ALA A 170 -12.45 -4.34 14.98
N SER A 171 -12.27 -4.57 16.28
CA SER A 171 -12.25 -3.52 17.32
C SER A 171 -10.91 -2.80 17.45
N ASN A 172 -9.84 -3.27 16.79
CA ASN A 172 -8.53 -2.61 16.80
C ASN A 172 -8.50 -1.47 15.77
N ASP A 173 -9.28 -0.42 16.03
CA ASP A 173 -9.42 0.71 15.11
C ASP A 173 -8.05 1.29 14.71
N ARG A 174 -7.09 1.40 15.65
CA ARG A 174 -5.74 1.92 15.38
C ARG A 174 -4.96 1.13 14.34
N PHE A 175 -5.11 -0.19 14.29
CA PHE A 175 -4.51 -1.00 13.23
C PHE A 175 -5.12 -0.68 11.87
N TYR A 176 -6.44 -0.51 11.82
CA TYR A 176 -7.16 -0.22 10.57
C TYR A 176 -6.99 1.23 10.10
N GLU A 177 -6.86 2.19 11.02
CA GLU A 177 -6.42 3.56 10.71
C GLU A 177 -5.05 3.55 10.04
N ALA A 178 -4.09 2.81 10.60
CA ALA A 178 -2.75 2.68 10.03
C ALA A 178 -2.80 2.02 8.64
N MET A 179 -3.59 0.98 8.46
CA MET A 179 -3.84 0.33 7.16
C MET A 179 -4.53 1.25 6.13
N ALA A 180 -5.22 2.26 6.62
CA ALA A 180 -5.89 3.29 5.84
C ALA A 180 -5.05 4.58 5.74
N GLY A 181 -3.75 4.53 6.03
CA GLY A 181 -2.84 5.65 5.77
C GLY A 181 -2.68 6.67 6.90
N CYS A 182 -3.43 6.52 7.99
CA CYS A 182 -3.32 7.34 9.19
C CYS A 182 -2.55 6.59 10.27
N ILE A 183 -1.22 6.70 10.24
CA ILE A 183 -0.33 6.00 11.15
C ILE A 183 0.03 6.91 12.32
N ASP A 184 -0.25 6.47 13.55
CA ASP A 184 0.19 7.15 14.77
C ASP A 184 1.74 7.32 14.77
N PRO A 185 2.27 8.56 14.84
CA PRO A 185 3.71 8.82 14.85
C PRO A 185 4.48 8.13 15.98
N ALA A 186 3.81 7.75 17.08
CA ALA A 186 4.41 6.97 18.16
C ALA A 186 4.79 5.54 17.72
N ARG A 187 4.17 5.02 16.65
CA ARG A 187 4.47 3.71 16.08
C ARG A 187 5.70 3.84 15.20
N LYS A 188 6.84 3.41 15.72
CA LYS A 188 8.10 3.51 14.98
C LYS A 188 8.15 2.45 13.88
N PRO A 189 8.38 2.83 12.62
CA PRO A 189 8.67 1.87 11.57
C PRO A 189 9.97 1.11 11.87
N GLU A 190 10.03 -0.13 11.41
CA GLU A 190 11.23 -0.96 11.44
C GLU A 190 12.31 -0.38 10.53
N ALA A 191 11.91 0.20 9.39
CA ALA A 191 12.81 0.91 8.50
C ALA A 191 12.13 2.14 7.89
N VAL A 192 12.92 3.21 7.71
CA VAL A 192 12.55 4.41 6.96
C VAL A 192 13.57 4.60 5.86
N VAL A 193 13.10 4.59 4.62
CA VAL A 193 13.92 4.82 3.43
C VAL A 193 13.41 6.08 2.74
N PRO A 194 14.09 7.23 2.92
CA PRO A 194 13.77 8.43 2.17
C PRO A 194 13.80 8.14 0.66
N TRP A 195 12.91 8.75 -0.12
CA TRP A 195 12.89 8.53 -1.58
C TRP A 195 14.20 8.93 -2.27
N SER A 196 14.98 9.83 -1.66
CA SER A 196 16.34 10.16 -2.11
C SER A 196 17.35 9.01 -2.02
N GLN A 197 17.07 8.00 -1.19
CA GLN A 197 17.89 6.79 -1.02
C GLN A 197 17.43 5.63 -1.91
N VAL A 198 16.29 5.75 -2.60
CA VAL A 198 15.83 4.75 -3.58
C VAL A 198 16.46 5.08 -4.93
N ARG A 199 17.23 4.14 -5.48
CA ARG A 199 17.92 4.32 -6.78
C ARG A 199 17.14 3.73 -7.95
N GLU A 200 16.43 2.64 -7.71
CA GLU A 200 15.72 1.90 -8.75
C GLU A 200 14.46 1.24 -8.16
N ILE A 201 13.37 1.27 -8.92
CA ILE A 201 12.17 0.46 -8.64
C ILE A 201 11.93 -0.49 -9.81
N LYS A 202 12.22 -1.76 -9.59
CA LYS A 202 12.00 -2.83 -10.57
C LYS A 202 10.70 -3.56 -10.27
N ALA A 203 9.95 -3.87 -11.32
CA ALA A 203 8.83 -4.80 -11.30
C ALA A 203 9.23 -6.13 -11.96
N GLY A 204 8.65 -7.21 -11.48
CA GLY A 204 8.91 -8.58 -11.91
C GLY A 204 7.81 -9.48 -11.37
N ASN A 205 7.96 -10.80 -11.53
CA ASN A 205 6.88 -11.70 -11.14
C ASN A 205 6.66 -11.68 -9.62
N TRP A 206 5.43 -11.40 -9.18
CA TRP A 206 4.96 -11.28 -7.79
C TRP A 206 5.62 -10.22 -6.89
N VAL A 207 6.76 -9.65 -7.27
CA VAL A 207 7.60 -8.83 -6.39
C VAL A 207 7.92 -7.46 -7.00
N LEU A 208 8.02 -6.45 -6.14
CA LEU A 208 8.67 -5.17 -6.39
C LEU A 208 10.01 -5.13 -5.67
N TRP A 209 11.04 -4.60 -6.35
CA TRP A 209 12.35 -4.37 -5.77
C TRP A 209 12.58 -2.87 -5.64
N PHE A 210 12.90 -2.43 -4.43
CA PHE A 210 13.41 -1.09 -4.15
C PHE A 210 14.91 -1.20 -3.90
N LYS A 211 15.74 -0.84 -4.88
CA LYS A 211 17.20 -0.84 -4.70
C LYS A 211 17.64 0.41 -3.97
N LEU A 212 18.42 0.22 -2.91
CA LEU A 212 18.78 1.28 -1.99
C LEU A 212 20.20 1.78 -2.27
N ALA A 213 20.46 3.04 -1.97
CA ALA A 213 21.80 3.62 -1.98
C ALA A 213 22.61 3.22 -0.73
N GLN A 214 21.93 3.02 0.40
CA GLN A 214 22.53 2.53 1.65
C GLN A 214 21.78 1.29 2.16
N PRO A 215 22.47 0.35 2.82
CA PRO A 215 21.80 -0.79 3.42
C PRO A 215 20.91 -0.38 4.59
N ILE A 216 19.87 -1.17 4.83
CA ILE A 216 18.98 -1.07 6.00
C ILE A 216 18.90 -2.41 6.72
N SER A 217 18.41 -2.42 7.96
CA SER A 217 18.14 -3.64 8.71
C SER A 217 16.63 -3.77 8.95
N ILE A 218 16.07 -4.96 8.71
CA ILE A 218 14.66 -5.27 8.98
C ILE A 218 14.58 -6.59 9.74
N SER A 219 13.85 -6.60 10.85
CA SER A 219 13.62 -7.80 11.65
C SER A 219 12.24 -8.44 11.45
N SER A 220 12.16 -9.73 11.71
CA SER A 220 10.90 -10.49 11.74
C SER A 220 10.28 -10.44 13.14
N ASP A 221 8.98 -10.15 13.21
CA ASP A 221 8.18 -10.25 14.45
C ASP A 221 7.92 -11.69 14.91
N ARG A 222 8.22 -12.68 14.07
CA ARG A 222 8.08 -14.10 14.39
C ARG A 222 9.34 -14.68 15.02
N THR A 223 10.51 -14.25 14.53
CA THR A 223 11.79 -14.87 14.90
C THR A 223 12.75 -13.92 15.63
N GLY A 224 12.48 -12.61 15.60
CA GLY A 224 13.40 -11.58 16.08
C GLY A 224 14.68 -11.43 15.25
N LYS A 225 14.88 -12.27 14.22
CA LYS A 225 16.07 -12.21 13.38
C LYS A 225 16.00 -11.00 12.47
N ALA A 226 17.08 -10.22 12.47
CA ALA A 226 17.28 -9.08 11.58
C ALA A 226 18.04 -9.50 10.33
N LYS A 227 17.73 -8.85 9.20
CA LYS A 227 18.46 -9.01 7.94
C LYS A 227 18.88 -7.65 7.41
N GLU A 228 20.17 -7.54 7.07
CA GLU A 228 20.69 -6.39 6.35
C GLU A 228 20.35 -6.52 4.86
N LEU A 229 19.77 -5.46 4.29
CA LEU A 229 19.25 -5.44 2.93
C LEU A 229 19.78 -4.22 2.17
N ARG A 230 20.31 -4.45 0.98
CA ARG A 230 20.60 -3.39 -0.02
C ARG A 230 19.48 -3.18 -1.02
N GLU A 231 18.49 -4.07 -1.01
CA GLU A 231 17.26 -3.97 -1.78
C GLU A 231 16.10 -4.53 -0.95
N ILE A 232 14.95 -3.88 -1.01
CA ILE A 232 13.74 -4.39 -0.38
C ILE A 232 12.94 -5.11 -1.46
N LYS A 233 12.81 -6.43 -1.31
CA LYS A 233 11.92 -7.27 -2.12
C LYS A 233 10.58 -7.40 -1.41
N VAL A 234 9.54 -6.83 -2.01
CA VAL A 234 8.19 -6.85 -1.43
C VAL A 234 7.21 -7.48 -2.41
N ALA A 235 6.44 -8.45 -1.95
CA ALA A 235 5.21 -8.86 -2.61
C ALA A 235 4.07 -8.09 -1.96
N LEU A 236 3.60 -7.04 -2.64
CA LEU A 236 2.45 -6.26 -2.18
C LEU A 236 1.18 -7.07 -2.39
N HIS A 237 0.41 -7.32 -1.32
CA HIS A 237 -0.85 -8.03 -1.44
C HIS A 237 -1.91 -7.11 -2.06
N GLY A 238 -2.66 -7.62 -3.03
CA GLY A 238 -3.72 -6.87 -3.69
C GLY A 238 -4.40 -7.70 -4.74
N ARG A 239 -3.67 -8.07 -5.80
CA ARG A 239 -4.19 -8.88 -6.89
C ARG A 239 -3.18 -9.92 -7.37
N THR A 240 -3.66 -11.08 -7.77
CA THR A 240 -2.87 -12.20 -8.30
C THR A 240 -2.66 -12.14 -9.81
N GLY A 241 -3.34 -11.22 -10.50
CA GLY A 241 -3.43 -11.19 -11.97
C GLY A 241 -4.58 -12.09 -12.45
N SER A 242 -5.04 -11.87 -13.68
CA SER A 242 -6.06 -12.72 -14.32
C SER A 242 -5.50 -13.31 -15.61
N LEU A 243 -5.69 -14.61 -15.81
CA LEU A 243 -5.34 -15.34 -17.02
C LEU A 243 -6.56 -16.03 -17.59
N GLU A 244 -6.86 -15.70 -18.82
CA GLU A 244 -7.73 -16.51 -19.66
C GLU A 244 -6.86 -17.38 -20.56
N VAL A 245 -7.01 -18.70 -20.41
CA VAL A 245 -6.52 -19.67 -21.37
C VAL A 245 -7.60 -19.84 -22.42
N TYR A 246 -7.30 -19.55 -23.68
CA TYR A 246 -8.25 -19.71 -24.78
C TYR A 246 -7.57 -20.40 -25.97
N LYS A 247 -8.35 -21.08 -26.81
CA LYS A 247 -7.86 -21.64 -28.07
C LYS A 247 -8.25 -20.69 -29.21
N PRO A 248 -7.30 -19.98 -29.86
CA PRO A 248 -7.62 -19.15 -31.01
C PRO A 248 -8.24 -20.01 -32.13
N VAL A 249 -9.26 -19.48 -32.81
CA VAL A 249 -9.87 -20.18 -33.95
C VAL A 249 -8.81 -20.40 -35.02
N GLY A 250 -8.61 -21.66 -35.43
CA GLY A 250 -7.63 -22.05 -36.46
C GLY A 250 -6.20 -22.23 -35.97
N GLN A 251 -5.95 -22.25 -34.65
CA GLN A 251 -4.66 -22.65 -34.07
C GLN A 251 -4.82 -23.92 -33.24
N ASP A 252 -3.78 -24.76 -33.20
CA ASP A 252 -3.77 -25.97 -32.38
C ASP A 252 -3.28 -25.71 -30.94
N ASP A 253 -2.53 -24.64 -30.75
CA ASP A 253 -1.98 -24.24 -29.45
C ASP A 253 -2.96 -23.39 -28.64
N LEU A 254 -2.91 -23.57 -27.30
CA LEU A 254 -3.59 -22.70 -26.37
C LEU A 254 -2.83 -21.36 -26.27
N ALA A 255 -3.59 -20.26 -26.29
CA ALA A 255 -3.09 -18.92 -26.05
C ALA A 255 -3.47 -18.44 -24.64
N LEU A 256 -2.66 -17.54 -24.11
CA LEU A 256 -2.90 -16.88 -22.83
C LEU A 256 -3.22 -15.41 -23.10
N ARG A 257 -4.32 -14.92 -22.54
CA ARG A 257 -4.66 -13.50 -22.52
C ARG A 257 -4.93 -13.09 -21.09
N GLY A 258 -4.32 -12.00 -20.62
CA GLY A 258 -4.48 -11.61 -19.22
C GLY A 258 -3.44 -10.63 -18.73
N ARG A 259 -3.63 -10.12 -17.51
CA ARG A 259 -2.66 -9.28 -16.80
C ARG A 259 -1.98 -10.12 -15.73
N GLY A 260 -0.68 -10.34 -15.87
CA GLY A 260 0.07 -11.12 -14.89
C GLY A 260 0.51 -10.37 -13.65
N PRO A 261 1.01 -11.10 -12.64
CA PRO A 261 1.51 -10.51 -11.41
C PRO A 261 2.54 -9.41 -11.68
N ALA A 262 3.42 -9.61 -12.68
CA ALA A 262 4.40 -8.60 -13.11
C ALA A 262 3.76 -7.31 -13.66
N ALA A 263 2.59 -7.39 -14.31
CA ALA A 263 1.87 -6.22 -14.80
C ALA A 263 1.23 -5.43 -13.64
N TYR A 264 0.72 -6.12 -12.61
CA TYR A 264 0.25 -5.48 -11.37
C TYR A 264 1.40 -4.73 -10.67
N GLN A 265 2.55 -5.38 -10.50
CA GLN A 265 3.72 -4.70 -9.92
C GLN A 265 4.19 -3.52 -10.78
N ASP A 266 4.19 -3.65 -12.11
CA ASP A 266 4.54 -2.54 -13.02
C ASP A 266 3.57 -1.35 -12.87
N LEU A 267 2.27 -1.63 -12.74
CA LEU A 267 1.24 -0.63 -12.52
C LEU A 267 1.46 0.13 -11.21
N VAL A 268 1.73 -0.60 -10.11
CA VAL A 268 2.00 0.01 -8.81
C VAL A 268 3.21 0.95 -8.89
N ARG A 269 4.36 0.48 -9.41
CA ARG A 269 5.56 1.33 -9.45
C ARG A 269 5.40 2.57 -10.33
N ARG A 270 4.70 2.44 -11.47
CA ARG A 270 4.45 3.57 -12.39
C ARG A 270 3.50 4.59 -11.80
N THR A 271 2.57 4.14 -10.97
CA THR A 271 1.68 5.04 -10.23
C THR A 271 2.45 5.76 -9.13
N LEU A 272 3.13 4.99 -8.27
CA LEU A 272 3.91 5.49 -7.14
C LEU A 272 4.93 6.58 -7.55
N VAL A 273 5.76 6.32 -8.56
CA VAL A 273 6.87 7.22 -8.94
C VAL A 273 6.40 8.65 -9.25
N LYS A 274 5.17 8.82 -9.77
CA LYS A 274 4.60 10.13 -10.12
C LYS A 274 4.52 11.06 -8.91
N PHE A 275 4.39 10.49 -7.71
CA PHE A 275 4.12 11.26 -6.49
C PHE A 275 5.34 11.42 -5.58
N VAL A 276 6.37 10.60 -5.78
CA VAL A 276 7.52 10.49 -4.87
C VAL A 276 8.86 10.81 -5.52
N ASP A 277 8.89 10.89 -6.86
CA ASP A 277 10.09 11.23 -7.62
C ASP A 277 9.77 12.15 -8.82
N PRO A 278 9.29 13.38 -8.55
CA PRO A 278 8.95 14.35 -9.61
C PRO A 278 10.17 14.71 -10.48
N ASP A 279 11.37 14.64 -9.91
CA ASP A 279 12.64 14.91 -10.61
C ASP A 279 13.14 13.74 -11.45
N LYS A 280 12.43 12.61 -11.45
CA LYS A 280 12.73 11.40 -12.25
C LYS A 280 14.14 10.85 -12.01
N ARG A 281 14.60 10.86 -10.75
CA ARG A 281 15.92 10.34 -10.34
C ARG A 281 15.91 8.82 -10.17
N ILE A 282 14.77 8.22 -9.87
CA ILE A 282 14.59 6.78 -9.65
C ILE A 282 14.52 6.07 -11.00
N VAL A 283 15.43 5.13 -11.22
CA VAL A 283 15.46 4.34 -12.45
C VAL A 283 14.29 3.35 -12.46
N LEU A 284 13.55 3.33 -13.56
CA LEU A 284 12.49 2.36 -13.84
C LEU A 284 12.90 1.45 -15.00
N PRO A 285 13.61 0.34 -14.75
CA PRO A 285 13.99 -0.57 -15.82
C PRO A 285 12.75 -1.15 -16.52
N PRO A 286 12.84 -1.58 -17.80
CA PRO A 286 11.74 -2.24 -18.47
C PRO A 286 11.22 -3.43 -17.66
N SER A 287 9.90 -3.55 -17.53
CA SER A 287 9.29 -4.74 -16.94
C SER A 287 9.58 -5.92 -17.88
N LYS A 288 10.26 -6.94 -17.36
CA LYS A 288 10.44 -8.21 -18.05
C LYS A 288 9.49 -9.20 -17.39
N PRO A 289 8.46 -9.69 -18.09
CA PRO A 289 7.70 -10.83 -17.59
C PRO A 289 8.71 -11.96 -17.36
N GLY A 290 8.79 -12.45 -16.12
CA GLY A 290 9.63 -13.62 -15.84
C GLY A 290 9.09 -14.85 -16.56
N VAL A 291 9.93 -15.87 -16.70
CA VAL A 291 9.44 -17.21 -17.06
C VAL A 291 8.70 -17.73 -15.83
N GLY A 292 7.38 -17.86 -15.92
CA GLY A 292 6.54 -18.21 -14.80
C GLY A 292 5.44 -17.19 -14.59
N TRP A 293 4.22 -17.69 -14.64
CA TRP A 293 3.12 -17.21 -13.81
C TRP A 293 3.39 -17.67 -12.39
#